data_AF-A0A966K1G1-F1
#
_entry.id   AF-A0A966K1G1-F1
#
_cell.length_a   1.000
_cell.length_b   1.000
_cell.length_c   1.000
_cell.angle_alpha   90.00
_cell.angle_beta   90.00
_cell.angle_gamma   90.00
#
_symmetry.space_group_name_H-M   'P 1'
#
loop_
_entity.id
_entity.type
_entity.pdbx_description
1 polymer ?
#
loop_
_entity_poly.entity_id
_entity_poly.type
_entity_poly.pdbx_seq_one_letter_code
_entity_poly.pdbx_strand_id
1 'polypeptide(L)' 'MTQYFTTLNWFGIARLGLVQASLGAVVVLTTSVLNRVMVIELALPALLPGLLVAMHYLVQFIRPRMGFGSDR' A
#
# COMPACT_ATOMS: atom_id res chain seq x y z
N MET A 1 -22.30 -21.36 14.98
CA MET A 1 -21.00 -21.48 15.68
C MET A 1 -20.48 -20.06 15.87
N THR A 2 -20.57 -19.59 17.10
CA THR A 2 -20.51 -18.19 17.58
C THR A 2 -19.16 -17.53 17.30
N GLN A 3 -19.16 -16.38 16.63
CA GLN A 3 -17.96 -15.52 16.49
C GLN A 3 -18.23 -14.16 17.14
N TYR A 4 -17.30 -13.78 18.02
CA TYR A 4 -17.34 -12.62 18.89
C TYR A 4 -17.17 -11.34 18.06
N PHE A 5 -18.25 -10.61 17.81
CA PHE A 5 -18.13 -9.19 17.48
C PHE A 5 -17.76 -8.44 18.77
N THR A 6 -16.49 -8.54 19.18
CA THR A 6 -15.92 -7.53 20.07
C THR A 6 -15.99 -6.22 19.31
N THR A 7 -16.97 -5.38 19.68
CA THR A 7 -17.11 -4.01 19.21
C THR A 7 -15.74 -3.36 19.23
N LEU A 8 -15.32 -2.85 18.07
CA LEU A 8 -13.98 -2.30 17.86
C LEU A 8 -13.77 -1.15 18.86
N ASN A 9 -12.99 -1.40 19.90
CA ASN A 9 -12.71 -0.39 20.93
C ASN A 9 -11.80 0.70 20.34
N TRP A 10 -11.84 1.92 20.88
CA TRP A 10 -11.02 3.06 20.45
C TRP A 10 -9.52 2.72 20.37
N PHE A 11 -9.03 1.88 21.30
CA PHE A 11 -7.65 1.38 21.27
C PHE A 11 -7.36 0.48 20.06
N GLY A 12 -8.33 -0.33 19.62
CA GLY A 12 -8.22 -1.14 18.41
C GLY A 12 -8.14 -0.28 17.14
N ILE A 13 -8.94 0.79 17.08
CA ILE A 13 -8.89 1.77 15.99
C ILE A 13 -7.53 2.46 15.93
N ALA A 14 -7.01 2.92 17.08
CA ALA A 14 -5.70 3.57 17.15
C ALA A 14 -4.56 2.64 16.68
N ARG A 15 -4.59 1.36 17.05
CA ARG A 15 -3.59 0.37 16.61
C ARG A 15 -3.66 0.12 15.10
N LEU A 16 -4.86 -0.01 14.53
CA LEU A 16 -5.05 -0.15 13.08
C LEU A 16 -4.62 1.11 12.33
N GLY A 17 -4.90 2.29 12.88
CA GLY A 17 -4.46 3.58 12.34
C GLY A 17 -2.94 3.71 12.32
N LEU A 18 -2.25 3.25 13.37
CA LEU A 18 -0.78 3.22 13.40
C LEU A 18 -0.21 2.29 12.33
N VAL A 19 -0.76 1.09 12.17
CA VAL A 19 -0.35 0.16 11.10
C VAL A 19 -0.55 0.79 9.72
N GLN A 20 -1.70 1.43 9.50
CA GLN A 20 -2.00 2.12 8.24
C GLN A 20 -1.03 3.28 7.97
N ALA A 21 -0.69 4.06 9.01
CA ALA A 21 0.29 5.14 8.90
C ALA A 21 1.69 4.61 8.56
N SER A 22 2.11 3.50 9.19
CA SER A 22 3.40 2.86 8.89
C SER A 22 3.44 2.32 7.46
N LEU A 23 2.39 1.64 7.00
CA LEU A 23 2.29 1.17 5.61
C LEU A 23 2.34 2.33 4.62
N GLY A 24 1.60 3.41 4.87
CA GLY A 24 1.64 4.62 4.06
C GLY A 24 3.03 5.27 4.01
N ALA A 25 3.70 5.39 5.17
CA ALA A 25 5.04 5.97 5.26
C ALA A 25 6.08 5.18 4.44
N VAL A 26 6.07 3.85 4.53
CA VAL A 26 6.98 3.00 3.74
C VAL A 26 6.74 3.18 2.24
N VAL A 27 5.48 3.12 1.79
CA VAL A 27 5.14 3.25 0.37
C VAL A 27 5.52 4.63 -0.18
N VAL A 28 5.26 5.70 0.57
CA VAL A 28 5.62 7.07 0.18
C VAL A 28 7.14 7.24 0.11
N LEU A 29 7.87 6.76 1.12
CA LEU A 29 9.33 6.82 1.14
C LEU A 29 9.91 6.06 -0.06
N THR A 30 9.49 4.82 -0.27
CA THR A 30 9.99 4.00 -1.39
C THR A 30 9.69 4.65 -2.74
N THR A 31 8.49 5.21 -2.93
CA THR A 31 8.11 5.84 -4.20
C THR A 31 8.90 7.13 -4.45
N SER A 32 9.09 7.98 -3.43
CA SER A 32 9.82 9.25 -3.60
C SER A 32 11.32 9.04 -3.73
N VAL A 33 11.90 8.12 -2.95
CA VAL A 33 13.33 7.78 -2.99
C VAL A 33 13.67 7.09 -4.30
N LEU A 34 12.91 6.07 -4.73
CA LEU A 34 13.20 5.39 -5.98
C LEU A 34 13.04 6.31 -7.20
N ASN A 35 12.01 7.17 -7.22
CA ASN A 35 11.85 8.16 -8.29
C ASN A 35 13.05 9.11 -8.37
N ARG A 36 13.50 9.63 -7.22
CA ARG A 36 14.68 10.50 -7.14
C ARG A 36 15.96 9.77 -7.54
N VAL A 37 16.21 8.58 -6.98
CA VAL A 37 17.43 7.82 -7.24
C VAL A 37 17.52 7.39 -8.71
N MET A 38 16.43 6.88 -9.29
CA MET A 38 16.44 6.42 -10.68
C MET A 38 16.69 7.57 -11.67
N VAL A 39 16.03 8.72 -11.46
CA VAL A 39 16.10 9.84 -12.41
C VAL A 39 17.33 10.72 -12.18
N ILE A 40 17.65 11.01 -10.91
CA ILE A 40 18.70 11.98 -10.55
C ILE A 40 20.05 11.28 -10.37
N GLU A 41 20.12 10.25 -9.52
CA GLU A 41 21.40 9.64 -9.15
C GLU A 41 21.91 8.68 -10.23
N LEU A 42 21.00 7.90 -10.81
CA LEU A 42 21.32 6.85 -11.76
C LEU A 42 21.17 7.31 -13.23
N ALA A 43 20.65 8.53 -13.44
CA ALA A 43 20.40 9.16 -14.75
C ALA A 43 19.59 8.29 -15.72
N LEU A 44 18.76 7.37 -15.20
CA LEU A 44 17.88 6.56 -16.04
C LEU A 44 16.73 7.42 -16.58
N PRO A 45 16.22 7.10 -17.79
CA PRO A 45 15.09 7.80 -18.36
C PRO A 45 13.87 7.75 -17.42
N ALA A 46 13.21 8.89 -17.21
CA ALA A 46 12.04 9.04 -16.33
C ALA A 46 10.84 8.15 -16.73
N LEU A 47 10.88 7.53 -17.91
CA LEU A 47 9.92 6.53 -18.34
C LEU A 47 9.96 5.25 -17.50
N LEU A 48 11.11 4.87 -16.94
CA LEU A 48 11.27 3.67 -16.11
C LEU A 48 10.43 3.69 -14.83
N PRO A 49 10.54 4.71 -13.95
CA PRO A 49 9.66 4.79 -12.78
C PRO A 49 8.19 4.91 -13.19
N GLY A 50 7.87 5.62 -14.28
CA GLY A 50 6.50 5.68 -14.81
C GLY A 50 5.93 4.32 -15.21
N LEU A 51 6.72 3.49 -15.89
CA LEU A 51 6.34 2.13 -16.29
C LEU A 51 6.16 1.21 -15.08
N LEU A 52 7.06 1.29 -14.10
CA LEU A 52 6.97 0.51 -12.86
C LEU A 52 5.70 0.86 -12.07
N VAL A 53 5.34 2.15 -12.01
CA VAL A 53 4.07 2.60 -11.42
C VAL A 53 2.88 2.04 -12.21
N ALA A 54 2.90 2.07 -13.54
CA ALA A 54 1.82 1.50 -14.35
C ALA A 54 1.62 -0.01 -14.09
N MET A 55 2.72 -0.77 -13.91
CA MET A 55 2.65 -2.18 -13.50
C MET A 55 2.08 -2.35 -12.10
N HIS A 56 2.37 -1.45 -11.16
CA HIS A 56 1.72 -1.45 -9.85
C HIS A 56 0.21 -1.18 -9.95
N TYR A 57 -0.22 -0.26 -10.83
CA TYR A 57 -1.65 -0.03 -11.08
C TYR A 57 -2.36 -1.28 -11.65
N LEU A 58 -1.67 -2.12 -12.43
CA LEU A 58 -2.20 -3.40 -12.91
C LEU A 58 -2.47 -4.39 -11.77
N VAL A 59 -1.63 -4.41 -10.73
CA VAL A 59 -1.86 -5.25 -9.54
C VAL A 59 -3.12 -4.81 -8.78
N GLN A 60 -3.56 -3.55 -8.92
CA GLN A 60 -4.76 -3.06 -8.25
C GLN A 60 -6.06 -3.75 -8.73
N PHE A 61 -6.05 -4.41 -9.90
CA PHE A 61 -7.16 -5.28 -10.34
C PHE A 61 -7.40 -6.48 -9.42
N ILE A 62 -6.46 -6.80 -8.54
CA ILE A 62 -6.59 -7.90 -7.57
C ILE A 62 -7.34 -7.45 -6.31
N ARG A 63 -7.42 -6.14 -6.02
CA ARG A 63 -8.12 -5.62 -4.83
C ARG A 63 -9.59 -6.05 -4.70
N PRO A 64 -10.40 -6.13 -5.77
CA PRO A 64 -11.76 -6.65 -5.70
C PRO A 64 -11.82 -8.10 -5.19
N ARG A 65 -10.87 -8.94 -5.61
CA ARG A 65 -10.81 -10.36 -5.18
C ARG A 65 -10.33 -10.50 -3.75
N MET A 66 -9.40 -9.66 -3.30
CA MET A 66 -8.93 -9.65 -1.91
C MET A 66 -10.04 -9.21 -0.94
N GLY A 67 -10.85 -8.22 -1.31
CA GLY A 67 -12.02 -7.80 -0.51
C GLY A 67 -13.08 -8.89 -0.42
N PHE A 68 -13.48 -9.47 -1.55
CA PHE A 68 -14.47 -10.56 -1.57
C PHE A 68 -14.00 -11.82 -0.84
N GLY A 69 -12.69 -12.10 -0.86
CA GLY A 69 -12.11 -13.23 -0.12
C GLY A 69 -11.97 -12.98 1.38
N SER A 70 -11.90 -11.73 1.84
CA SER A 70 -11.88 -11.36 3.27
C SER A 70 -13.27 -11.31 3.90
N ASP A 71 -14.33 -11.26 3.08
CA ASP A 71 -15.74 -11.19 3.50
C ASP A 71 -16.38 -12.58 3.69
N ARG A 72 -15.69 -13.65 3.26
CA ARG A 72 -16.00 -15.06 3.59
C ARG A 72 -15.14 -15.54 4.75
#